data_AF-A0A317FHG0-F1
#
_entry.id   AF-A0A317FHG0-F1
#
_cell.length_a   1.000
_cell.length_b   1.000
_cell.length_c   1.000
_cell.angle_alpha   90.00
_cell.angle_beta   90.00
_cell.angle_gamma   90.00
#
_symmetry.space_group_name_H-M   'P 1'
#
loop_
_entity.id
_entity.type
_entity.pdbx_description
1 polymer ?
#
loop_
_entity_poly.entity_id
_entity_poly.type
_entity_poly.pdbx_seq_one_letter_code
_entity_poly.pdbx_strand_id
1 'polypeptide(L)'
;MSNQGDPMCGISQFNNNLGILIKHARNDESILLELLNRNWRIPEGVHARVSFIIDGRTVLSAQMRRASRFQDVLIHEFDALSEGLAFVRRFADGLHMRVVFHEGSEGFWTVPLGGTRRVTDAFINCMLRLYPRTDSQPFDTTAPQRPAPPAPRSQPHDPLAAGPGPLKGPAQ
;
A
#
# COMPACT_ATOMS: atom_id res chain seq x y z
N MET A 1 5.44 9.35 12.87
CA MET A 1 4.71 10.63 13.14
C MET A 1 4.88 11.58 11.97
N SER A 2 3.86 11.71 11.11
CA SER A 2 3.90 12.61 9.94
C SER A 2 4.16 14.06 10.35
N ASN A 3 5.24 14.61 9.82
CA ASN A 3 5.63 16.00 9.98
C ASN A 3 5.50 16.65 8.59
N GLN A 4 4.60 17.63 8.46
CA GLN A 4 4.51 18.56 7.33
C GLN A 4 3.97 17.99 6.00
N GLY A 5 2.63 17.91 5.87
CA GLY A 5 1.98 17.93 4.56
C GLY A 5 2.09 16.66 3.71
N ASP A 6 2.60 15.56 4.27
CA ASP A 6 2.64 14.28 3.57
C ASP A 6 1.22 13.84 3.20
N PRO A 7 1.01 13.37 1.95
CA PRO A 7 -0.24 12.76 1.57
C PRO A 7 -0.57 11.59 2.50
N MET A 8 -1.80 11.59 3.01
CA MET A 8 -2.27 10.58 3.94
C MET A 8 -3.60 9.99 3.51
N CYS A 9 -3.82 8.74 3.88
CA CYS A 9 -5.10 8.07 3.79
C CYS A 9 -5.66 7.92 5.19
N GLY A 10 -6.97 8.04 5.33
CA GLY A 10 -7.61 7.87 6.62
C GLY A 10 -9.05 7.39 6.54
N ILE A 11 -9.43 6.62 7.54
CA ILE A 11 -10.81 6.34 7.90
C ILE A 11 -11.13 7.23 9.09
N SER A 12 -12.28 7.91 9.06
CA SER A 12 -12.77 8.66 10.21
C SER A 12 -14.23 8.29 10.48
N GLN A 13 -14.53 8.09 11.76
CA GLN A 13 -15.89 7.89 12.24
C GLN A 13 -16.10 8.78 13.46
N PHE A 14 -17.12 9.62 13.39
CA PHE A 14 -17.48 10.52 14.46
C PHE A 14 -18.91 10.27 14.91
N ASN A 15 -19.15 10.37 16.22
CA ASN A 15 -20.49 10.39 16.79
C ASN A 15 -20.50 11.35 17.98
N ASN A 16 -21.29 12.42 17.88
CA ASN A 16 -21.34 13.52 18.83
C ASN A 16 -19.95 14.13 19.09
N ASN A 17 -19.31 13.73 20.18
CA ASN A 17 -17.98 14.20 20.60
C ASN A 17 -16.87 13.15 20.44
N LEU A 18 -17.24 11.91 20.11
CA LEU A 18 -16.34 10.78 20.01
C LEU A 18 -15.84 10.62 18.58
N GLY A 19 -14.54 10.37 18.42
CA GLY A 19 -13.91 10.13 17.13
C GLY A 19 -13.02 8.91 17.18
N ILE A 20 -13.10 8.10 16.12
CA ILE A 20 -12.11 7.06 15.83
C ILE A 20 -11.51 7.38 14.47
N LEU A 21 -10.19 7.49 14.42
CA LEU A 21 -9.46 7.73 13.19
C LEU A 21 -8.41 6.64 12.99
N ILE A 22 -8.36 6.10 11.79
CA ILE A 22 -7.32 5.16 11.36
C ILE A 22 -6.59 5.84 10.21
N LYS A 23 -5.28 6.03 10.34
CA LYS A 23 -4.48 6.84 9.42
C LYS A 23 -3.24 6.10 8.96
N HIS A 24 -2.82 6.42 7.75
CA HIS A 24 -1.55 5.98 7.20
C HIS A 24 -0.99 7.10 6.32
N ALA A 25 0.24 7.55 6.59
CA ALA A 25 0.91 8.55 5.78
C ALA A 25 1.85 7.89 4.77
N ARG A 26 2.14 8.60 3.68
CA ARG A 26 3.11 8.14 2.68
C ARG A 26 4.45 7.81 3.36
N ASN A 27 5.04 6.67 2.98
CA ASN A 27 6.32 6.17 3.47
C ASN A 27 6.37 5.84 4.98
N ASP A 28 5.25 5.89 5.71
CA ASP A 28 5.20 5.33 7.06
C ASP A 28 5.16 3.80 6.97
N GLU A 29 5.81 3.13 7.92
CA GLU A 29 5.79 1.66 8.04
C GLU A 29 4.71 1.17 9.01
N SER A 30 3.90 2.10 9.52
CA SER A 30 2.87 1.86 10.53
C SER A 30 1.51 2.40 10.10
N ILE A 31 0.48 1.96 10.83
CA ILE A 31 -0.83 2.61 10.85
C ILE A 31 -0.96 3.31 12.20
N LEU A 32 -1.60 4.47 12.21
CA LEU A 32 -1.93 5.22 13.42
C LEU A 32 -3.41 5.07 13.71
N LEU A 33 -3.74 4.65 14.93
CA LEU A 33 -5.09 4.62 15.47
C LEU A 33 -5.23 5.75 16.50
N GLU A 34 -6.23 6.61 16.31
CA GLU A 34 -6.53 7.70 17.21
C GLU A 34 -7.94 7.57 17.78
N LEU A 35 -8.07 7.85 19.07
CA LEU A 35 -9.33 8.04 19.76
C LEU A 35 -9.41 9.49 20.21
N LEU A 36 -10.51 10.14 19.87
CA LEU A 36 -10.80 11.53 20.22
C LEU A 36 -12.06 11.57 21.08
N ASN A 37 -12.04 12.36 22.15
CA ASN A 37 -13.25 12.85 22.79
C ASN A 37 -13.05 14.31 23.16
N ARG A 38 -13.84 15.22 22.58
CA ARG A 38 -13.69 16.68 22.78
C ARG A 38 -13.80 17.14 24.24
N ASN A 39 -14.43 16.32 25.08
CA ASN A 39 -14.59 16.60 26.51
C ASN A 39 -13.38 16.13 27.34
N TRP A 40 -12.45 15.39 26.74
CA TRP A 40 -11.26 14.95 27.44
C TRP A 40 -10.30 16.10 27.75
N ARG A 41 -9.64 15.93 28.89
CA ARG A 41 -8.48 16.70 29.35
C ARG A 41 -7.44 15.69 29.81
N ILE A 42 -6.75 15.09 28.86
CA ILE A 42 -5.75 14.06 29.13
C ILE A 42 -4.48 14.77 29.64
N PRO A 43 -4.01 14.47 30.87
CA PRO A 43 -2.75 15.00 31.36
C PRO A 43 -1.54 14.54 30.53
N GLU A 44 -0.45 15.28 30.61
CA GLU A 44 0.81 14.86 29.96
C GLU A 44 1.36 13.59 30.61
N GLY A 45 2.07 12.77 29.83
CA GLY A 45 2.67 11.52 30.31
C GLY A 45 1.69 10.37 30.57
N VAL A 46 0.38 10.56 30.31
CA VAL A 46 -0.61 9.49 30.49
C VAL A 46 -0.51 8.42 29.40
N HIS A 47 -0.48 7.18 29.86
CA HIS A 47 -0.69 5.97 29.07
C HIS A 47 -1.96 5.28 29.57
N ALA A 48 -2.88 5.00 28.66
CA ALA A 48 -4.12 4.29 28.95
C ALA A 48 -4.14 2.97 28.19
N ARG A 49 -4.40 1.87 28.88
CA ARG A 49 -4.74 0.59 28.28
C ARG A 49 -6.13 0.66 27.71
N VAL A 50 -6.23 0.34 26.42
CA VAL A 50 -7.49 0.32 25.70
C VAL A 50 -7.64 -1.01 24.96
N SER A 51 -8.78 -1.66 25.13
CA SER A 51 -9.11 -2.87 24.38
C SER A 51 -10.20 -2.60 23.34
N PHE A 52 -9.98 -3.13 22.14
CA PHE A 52 -10.93 -3.09 21.03
C PHE A 52 -11.50 -4.48 20.85
N ILE A 53 -12.82 -4.58 20.99
CA ILE A 53 -13.57 -5.83 20.94
C ILE A 53 -14.54 -5.71 19.77
N ILE A 54 -14.36 -6.54 18.74
CA ILE A 54 -15.23 -6.57 17.56
C ILE A 54 -16.03 -7.86 17.60
N ASP A 55 -17.36 -7.73 17.56
CA ASP A 55 -18.32 -8.86 17.60
C ASP A 55 -18.00 -9.88 18.70
N GLY A 56 -17.64 -9.38 19.89
CA GLY A 56 -17.35 -10.18 21.08
C GLY A 56 -15.92 -10.72 21.18
N ARG A 57 -15.06 -10.53 20.17
CA ARG A 57 -13.66 -10.93 20.19
C ARG A 57 -12.73 -9.73 20.39
N THR A 58 -11.83 -9.80 21.36
CA THR A 58 -10.73 -8.84 21.49
C THR A 58 -9.81 -8.94 20.29
N VAL A 59 -9.71 -7.86 19.51
CA VAL A 59 -8.87 -7.78 18.30
C VAL A 59 -7.60 -6.97 18.53
N LEU A 60 -7.61 -6.07 19.52
CA LEU A 60 -6.46 -5.26 19.92
C LEU A 60 -6.56 -4.96 21.41
N SER A 61 -5.43 -5.00 22.11
CA SER A 61 -5.27 -4.46 23.46
C SER A 61 -3.97 -3.67 23.48
N ALA A 62 -4.07 -2.35 23.54
CA ALA A 62 -2.96 -1.44 23.30
C ALA A 62 -2.75 -0.48 24.48
N GLN A 63 -1.48 -0.15 24.76
CA GLN A 63 -1.14 1.02 25.56
C GLN A 63 -1.18 2.25 24.66
N MET A 64 -2.25 3.04 24.76
CA MET A 64 -2.41 4.29 24.04
C MET A 64 -1.81 5.43 24.85
N ARG A 65 -1.25 6.44 24.18
CA ARG A 65 -0.67 7.63 24.82
C ARG A 65 -1.35 8.90 24.33
N ARG A 66 -1.28 9.97 25.12
CA ARG A 66 -1.72 11.30 24.68
C ARG A 66 -0.96 11.75 23.41
N ALA A 67 -1.66 12.35 22.45
CA ALA A 67 -1.03 13.05 21.34
C ALA A 67 -0.38 14.35 21.83
N SER A 68 0.89 14.60 21.49
CA SER A 68 1.65 15.74 22.04
C SER A 68 1.02 17.12 21.75
N ARG A 69 0.29 17.27 20.64
CA ARG A 69 -0.35 18.54 20.23
C ARG A 69 -1.82 18.65 20.61
N PHE A 70 -2.46 17.56 21.05
CA PHE A 70 -3.90 17.49 21.26
C PHE A 70 -4.20 16.86 22.61
N GLN A 71 -4.77 17.64 23.52
CA GLN A 71 -5.08 17.21 24.90
C GLN A 71 -6.28 16.27 25.00
N ASP A 72 -6.98 16.06 23.89
CA ASP A 72 -8.22 15.31 23.77
C ASP A 72 -8.08 14.06 22.88
N VAL A 73 -6.84 13.70 22.51
CA VAL A 73 -6.54 12.57 21.63
C VAL A 73 -5.62 11.56 22.32
N LEU A 74 -6.03 10.29 22.31
CA LEU A 74 -5.18 9.14 22.57
C LEU A 74 -4.77 8.50 21.24
N ILE A 75 -3.51 8.07 21.14
CA ILE A 75 -2.96 7.44 19.95
C ILE A 75 -2.26 6.13 20.26
N HIS A 76 -2.40 5.21 19.32
CA HIS A 76 -1.63 3.98 19.23
C HIS A 76 -1.05 3.88 17.82
N GLU A 77 0.25 3.66 17.74
CA GLU A 77 0.96 3.38 16.50
C GLU A 77 1.22 1.87 16.49
N PHE A 78 0.79 1.19 15.43
CA PHE A 78 1.07 -0.24 15.28
C PHE A 78 2.56 -0.44 14.98
N ASP A 79 3.17 -1.45 15.59
CA ASP A 79 4.60 -1.73 15.42
C ASP A 79 4.94 -2.13 13.98
N ALA A 80 3.98 -2.73 13.27
CA ALA A 80 4.10 -3.08 11.86
C ALA A 80 2.82 -2.77 11.07
N LEU A 81 2.99 -2.38 9.80
CA LEU A 81 1.89 -2.17 8.85
C LEU A 81 0.93 -3.37 8.78
N SER A 82 1.47 -4.59 8.82
CA SER A 82 0.71 -5.84 8.76
C SER A 82 -0.26 -5.99 9.93
N GLU A 83 0.13 -5.58 11.13
CA GLU A 83 -0.72 -5.62 12.33
C GLU A 83 -1.86 -4.61 12.23
N GLY A 84 -1.54 -3.38 11.81
CA GLY A 84 -2.55 -2.35 11.56
C GLY A 84 -3.53 -2.78 10.48
N LEU A 85 -3.05 -3.41 9.40
CA LEU A 85 -3.91 -3.96 8.35
C LEU A 85 -4.79 -5.11 8.86
N ALA A 86 -4.29 -5.94 9.77
CA ALA A 86 -5.09 -6.99 10.39
C ALA A 86 -6.23 -6.41 11.23
N PHE A 87 -5.96 -5.34 12.00
CA PHE A 87 -6.99 -4.58 12.72
C PHE A 87 -8.01 -3.97 11.76
N VAL A 88 -7.55 -3.28 10.70
CA VAL A 88 -8.40 -2.65 9.68
C VAL A 88 -9.32 -3.65 8.98
N ARG A 89 -8.83 -4.87 8.68
CA ARG A 89 -9.67 -5.94 8.12
C ARG A 89 -10.76 -6.38 9.09
N ARG A 90 -10.44 -6.55 10.38
CA ARG A 90 -11.45 -6.86 11.40
C ARG A 90 -12.46 -5.74 11.57
N PHE A 91 -12.02 -4.49 11.51
CA PHE A 91 -12.89 -3.31 11.51
C PHE A 91 -13.85 -3.27 10.31
N ALA A 92 -13.39 -3.73 9.15
CA ALA A 92 -14.19 -3.79 7.93
C ALA A 92 -15.25 -4.90 7.93
N ASP A 93 -14.91 -6.04 8.55
CA ASP A 93 -15.76 -7.24 8.56
C ASP A 93 -16.73 -7.28 9.74
N GLY A 94 -16.51 -6.42 10.75
CA GLY A 94 -17.30 -6.38 11.97
C GLY A 94 -18.66 -5.69 11.82
N LEU A 95 -19.58 -5.99 12.74
CA LEU A 95 -20.86 -5.28 12.84
C LEU A 95 -20.87 -4.27 13.99
N HIS A 96 -20.24 -4.62 15.11
CA HIS A 96 -20.16 -3.78 16.29
C HIS A 96 -18.76 -3.83 16.91
N MET A 97 -18.29 -2.68 17.37
CA MET A 97 -17.06 -2.56 18.13
C MET A 97 -17.34 -1.94 19.50
N ARG A 98 -16.73 -2.52 20.53
CA ARG A 98 -16.60 -1.90 21.85
C ARG A 98 -15.17 -1.46 22.07
N VAL A 99 -15.00 -0.22 22.48
CA VAL A 99 -13.70 0.33 22.91
C VAL A 99 -13.76 0.44 24.42
N VAL A 100 -12.94 -0.33 25.13
CA VAL A 100 -12.96 -0.40 26.60
C VAL A 100 -11.72 0.28 27.14
N PHE A 101 -11.93 1.30 27.98
CA PHE A 101 -10.88 2.03 28.68
C PHE A 101 -10.71 1.41 30.06
N HIS A 102 -9.51 0.94 30.37
CA HIS A 102 -9.23 0.27 31.64
C HIS A 102 -8.80 1.25 32.74
N GLU A 103 -8.43 2.47 32.36
CA GLU A 103 -8.06 3.56 33.24
C GLU A 103 -8.97 4.78 33.04
N GLY A 104 -9.11 5.58 34.09
CA GLY A 104 -9.98 6.75 34.10
C GLY A 104 -11.47 6.38 34.23
N SER A 105 -12.33 7.36 33.98
CA SER A 105 -13.78 7.26 34.19
C SER A 105 -14.59 7.10 32.90
N GLU A 106 -13.94 6.92 31.74
CA GLU A 106 -14.65 6.87 30.45
C GLU A 106 -15.52 5.61 30.30
N GLY A 107 -15.07 4.49 30.88
CA GLY A 107 -15.75 3.20 30.77
C GLY A 107 -15.58 2.57 29.39
N PHE A 108 -16.58 2.68 28.52
CA PHE A 108 -16.51 2.12 27.17
C PHE A 108 -17.33 2.88 26.14
N TRP A 109 -16.93 2.76 24.88
CA TRP A 109 -17.71 3.21 23.72
C TRP A 109 -18.32 2.03 23.00
N THR A 110 -19.48 2.25 22.39
CA THR A 110 -20.08 1.34 21.42
C THR A 110 -20.13 2.02 20.06
N VAL A 111 -19.57 1.35 19.06
CA VAL A 111 -19.37 1.89 17.72
C VAL A 111 -19.99 0.94 16.70
N PRO A 112 -21.02 1.37 15.95
CA PRO A 112 -21.55 0.57 14.86
C PRO A 112 -20.52 0.52 13.72
N LEU A 113 -20.25 -0.67 13.20
CA LEU A 113 -19.34 -0.90 12.08
C LEU A 113 -20.08 -1.23 10.77
N GLY A 114 -21.42 -1.22 10.79
CA GLY A 114 -22.22 -1.42 9.58
C GLY A 114 -21.79 -0.47 8.45
N GLY A 115 -21.39 -1.04 7.31
CA GLY A 115 -20.98 -0.29 6.13
C GLY A 115 -19.51 0.15 6.09
N THR A 116 -18.71 -0.11 7.13
CA THR A 116 -17.28 0.26 7.16
C THR A 116 -16.47 -0.44 6.08
N ARG A 117 -16.89 -1.62 5.61
CA ARG A 117 -16.23 -2.36 4.51
C ARG A 117 -15.91 -1.49 3.30
N ARG A 118 -16.89 -0.73 2.79
CA ARG A 118 -16.69 0.13 1.61
C ARG A 118 -15.67 1.25 1.87
N VAL A 119 -15.68 1.80 3.08
CA VAL A 119 -14.74 2.85 3.51
C VAL A 119 -13.33 2.26 3.66
N THR A 120 -13.22 1.06 4.22
CA THR A 120 -11.96 0.33 4.32
C THR A 120 -11.39 0.00 2.94
N ASP A 121 -12.22 -0.46 1.99
CA ASP A 121 -11.77 -0.73 0.63
C ASP A 121 -11.22 0.56 -0.04
N ALA A 122 -11.88 1.70 0.17
CA ALA A 122 -11.39 3.00 -0.30
C ALA A 122 -10.07 3.41 0.38
N PHE A 123 -9.94 3.17 1.68
CA PHE A 123 -8.72 3.41 2.45
C PHE A 123 -7.54 2.58 1.94
N ILE A 124 -7.71 1.27 1.74
CA ILE A 124 -6.67 0.38 1.20
C ILE A 124 -6.27 0.83 -0.21
N ASN A 125 -7.24 1.15 -1.06
CA ASN A 125 -6.97 1.66 -2.40
C ASN A 125 -6.22 2.99 -2.39
N CYS A 126 -6.51 3.86 -1.41
CA CYS A 126 -5.77 5.08 -1.19
C CYS A 126 -4.31 4.77 -0.79
N MET A 127 -4.09 3.87 0.16
CA MET A 127 -2.73 3.48 0.61
C MET A 127 -1.89 2.95 -0.56
N LEU A 128 -2.47 2.09 -1.41
CA LEU A 128 -1.79 1.56 -2.59
C LEU A 128 -1.37 2.64 -3.60
N ARG A 129 -1.99 3.82 -3.58
CA ARG A 129 -1.60 4.98 -4.41
C ARG A 129 -0.54 5.87 -3.76
N LEU A 130 -0.31 5.72 -2.45
CA LEU A 130 0.74 6.47 -1.75
C LEU A 130 2.13 5.91 -2.02
N TYR A 131 2.24 4.62 -2.30
CA TYR A 131 3.49 3.99 -2.69
C TYR A 131 3.74 4.19 -4.19
N PRO A 132 4.94 4.64 -4.59
CA PRO A 132 5.30 4.66 -6.01
C PRO A 132 5.21 3.22 -6.52
N ARG A 133 4.42 3.01 -7.58
CA ARG A 133 4.59 1.80 -8.38
C ARG A 133 6.00 1.88 -8.92
N THR A 134 6.92 1.04 -8.43
CA THR A 134 8.11 0.74 -9.20
C THR A 134 7.60 0.32 -10.56
N ASP A 135 7.90 1.12 -11.58
CA ASP A 135 7.49 0.85 -12.94
C ASP A 135 7.94 -0.57 -13.27
N SER A 136 6.97 -1.49 -13.27
CA SER A 136 7.15 -2.82 -13.84
C SER A 136 7.09 -2.60 -15.33
N GLN A 137 8.15 -2.02 -15.90
CA GLN A 137 8.29 -1.97 -17.33
C GLN A 137 8.37 -3.42 -17.82
N PRO A 138 7.48 -3.86 -18.72
CA PRO A 138 7.43 -5.27 -19.15
C PRO A 138 8.62 -5.69 -20.03
N PHE A 139 9.59 -4.80 -20.26
CA PHE A 139 10.74 -5.01 -21.14
C PHE A 139 12.03 -4.61 -20.44
N ASP A 140 12.97 -5.55 -20.33
CA ASP A 140 14.34 -5.27 -19.93
C ASP A 140 15.03 -4.42 -20.99
N THR A 141 15.55 -3.25 -20.63
CA THR A 141 16.44 -2.44 -21.50
C THR A 141 17.85 -3.03 -21.64
N THR A 142 18.07 -4.26 -21.19
CA THR A 142 19.40 -4.90 -21.15
C THR A 142 19.40 -6.31 -21.73
N ALA A 143 18.59 -6.58 -22.76
CA ALA A 143 18.84 -7.76 -23.59
C ALA A 143 20.05 -7.48 -24.51
N PRO A 144 21.15 -8.25 -24.45
CA PRO A 144 22.22 -8.16 -25.44
C PRO A 144 21.61 -8.38 -26.82
N GLN A 145 21.83 -7.44 -27.74
CA GLN A 145 21.47 -7.65 -29.14
C GLN A 145 22.18 -8.91 -29.62
N ARG A 146 21.40 -9.98 -29.85
CA ARG A 146 21.90 -11.19 -30.52
C ARG A 146 22.45 -10.72 -31.88
N PRO A 147 23.73 -10.98 -32.21
CA PRO A 147 24.29 -10.57 -33.49
C PRO A 147 23.41 -11.09 -34.63
N ALA A 148 23.11 -10.22 -35.59
CA ALA A 148 22.34 -10.62 -36.76
C ALA A 148 23.03 -11.81 -37.44
N PRO A 149 22.28 -12.86 -37.86
CA PRO A 149 22.87 -13.95 -38.61
C PRO A 149 23.54 -13.41 -39.89
N PRO A 150 24.72 -13.90 -40.25
CA PRO A 150 25.45 -13.41 -41.42
C PRO A 150 24.62 -13.61 -42.69
N ALA A 151 24.63 -12.60 -43.56
CA ALA A 151 23.96 -12.66 -44.85
C ALA A 151 24.45 -13.88 -45.67
N PRO A 152 23.57 -14.54 -46.45
CA PRO A 152 23.99 -15.64 -47.30
C PRO A 152 25.02 -15.14 -48.33
N ARG A 153 26.16 -15.82 -48.40
CA ARG A 153 27.16 -15.62 -49.46
C ARG A 153 26.50 -15.90 -50.80
N SER A 154 26.41 -14.88 -51.65
CA SER A 154 26.21 -15.04 -53.08
C SER A 154 27.38 -15.87 -53.64
N GLN A 155 27.08 -17.07 -54.14
CA GLN A 155 28.04 -17.88 -54.88
C GLN A 155 28.41 -17.15 -56.18
N PRO A 156 29.70 -17.10 -56.56
CA PRO A 156 30.09 -16.70 -57.91
C PRO A 156 29.55 -17.73 -58.90
N HIS A 157 28.79 -17.28 -59.91
CA HIS A 157 28.54 -18.11 -61.08
C HIS A 157 29.84 -18.29 -61.85
N ASP A 158 30.27 -19.54 -62.01
CA ASP A 158 31.33 -19.91 -62.94
C ASP A 158 30.92 -19.53 -64.37
N PRO A 159 31.78 -18.88 -65.15
CA PRO A 159 31.56 -18.72 -66.59
C PRO A 159 31.79 -20.09 -67.25
N LEU A 160 30.74 -20.61 -67.91
CA LEU A 160 30.83 -21.83 -68.68
C LEU A 160 31.94 -21.70 -69.73
N ALA A 161 32.90 -22.62 -69.65
CA ALA A 161 34.07 -22.69 -70.51
C ALA A 161 33.69 -22.82 -71.99
N ALA A 162 34.33 -21.97 -72.80
CA ALA A 162 34.40 -22.11 -74.25
C ALA A 162 35.16 -23.40 -74.61
N GLY A 163 34.50 -24.27 -75.38
CA GLY A 163 35.14 -25.45 -75.96
C GLY A 163 36.08 -25.06 -77.13
N PRO A 164 37.24 -25.72 -77.28
CA PRO A 164 38.11 -25.50 -78.44
C PRO A 164 37.89 -26.58 -79.50
N GLY A 165 37.85 -26.18 -80.77
CA GLY A 165 38.19 -27.05 -81.89
C GLY A 165 37.77 -26.54 -83.28
N PRO A 166 38.60 -26.64 -84.34
CA PRO A 166 38.75 -25.53 -85.29
C PRO A 166 38.61 -25.88 -86.80
N LEU A 167 38.64 -24.81 -87.64
CA LEU A 167 38.95 -24.71 -89.09
C LEU A 167 37.86 -25.20 -90.09
N LYS A 168 37.51 -24.55 -91.21
CA LYS A 168 38.32 -23.82 -92.22
C LYS A 168 37.38 -23.09 -93.22
N GLY A 169 37.54 -21.79 -93.50
CA GLY A 169 37.86 -21.30 -94.87
C GLY A 169 36.77 -20.40 -95.51
N PRO A 170 37.11 -19.34 -96.29
CA PRO A 170 36.21 -18.25 -96.67
C PRO A 170 35.51 -18.41 -98.04
N ALA A 171 34.56 -17.49 -98.27
CA ALA A 171 33.61 -17.41 -99.39
C ALA A 171 34.19 -17.39 -100.81
N GLN A 172 33.52 -18.10 -101.73
CA GLN A 172 32.74 -17.56 -102.87
C GLN A 172 31.89 -18.69 -103.47
#